data_AF-A0A1X7UT02-F1
#
_entry.id   AF-A0A1X7UT02-F1
#
_cell.length_a   1.000
_cell.length_b   1.000
_cell.length_c   1.000
_cell.angle_alpha   90.00
_cell.angle_beta   90.00
_cell.angle_gamma   90.00
#
_symmetry.space_group_name_H-M   'P 1'
#
loop_
_entity.id
_entity.type
_entity.pdbx_description
1 polymer ?
#
loop_
_entity_poly.entity_id
_entity_poly.type
_entity_poly.pdbx_seq_one_letter_code
_entity_poly.pdbx_strand_id
1 'polypeptide(L)'
;MAEVDKWTIDKPDSSNWMAWKFQMRHFLLSKGLWGLVDGSEVLRENPTPQQEAEFRKRSQRALSNLVMSISSSLIYLITTFEDPKAAWDAVKGHFEQNSVVNKLMLKK
;
A
#
# COMPACT_ATOMS: atom_id res chain seq x y z
N MET A 1 -26.90 -8.56 -12.19
CA MET A 1 -25.56 -8.21 -12.70
C MET A 1 -24.97 -7.26 -11.68
N ALA A 2 -23.96 -7.68 -10.91
CA ALA A 2 -23.30 -6.76 -9.98
C ALA A 2 -22.50 -5.75 -10.81
N GLU A 3 -22.75 -4.46 -10.63
CA GLU A 3 -21.87 -3.42 -11.14
C GLU A 3 -20.46 -3.71 -10.64
N VAL A 4 -19.56 -4.03 -11.56
CA VAL A 4 -18.13 -4.04 -11.28
C VAL A 4 -17.76 -2.58 -11.18
N ASP A 5 -17.88 -2.06 -9.96
CA ASP A 5 -17.49 -0.72 -9.59
C ASP A 5 -16.02 -0.54 -9.98
N LYS A 6 -15.78 0.06 -11.15
CA LYS A 6 -14.45 0.13 -11.77
C LYS A 6 -13.73 1.33 -11.20
N TRP A 7 -13.33 1.21 -9.94
CA TRP A 7 -12.46 2.19 -9.28
C TRP A 7 -11.10 2.20 -9.97
N THR A 8 -10.81 3.27 -10.71
CA THR A 8 -9.51 3.46 -11.35
C THR A 8 -8.72 4.45 -10.51
N ILE A 9 -7.59 3.99 -9.97
CA ILE A 9 -6.61 4.83 -9.25
C ILE A 9 -5.46 5.05 -10.21
N ASP A 10 -5.15 6.31 -10.52
CA ASP A 10 -4.01 6.67 -11.34
C ASP A 10 -2.71 6.18 -10.69
N LYS A 11 -1.69 5.83 -11.47
CA LYS A 11 -0.42 5.39 -10.88
C LYS A 11 0.26 6.57 -10.17
N PRO A 12 0.93 6.35 -9.02
CA PRO A 12 1.53 7.44 -8.27
C PRO A 12 2.76 7.98 -9.00
N ASP A 13 2.90 9.29 -8.97
CA ASP A 13 4.08 10.06 -9.34
C ASP A 13 4.27 11.23 -8.35
N SER A 14 5.27 12.06 -8.59
CA SER A 14 5.59 13.19 -7.71
C SER A 14 4.51 14.27 -7.67
N SER A 15 3.64 14.35 -8.68
CA SER A 15 2.58 15.34 -8.79
C SER A 15 1.27 14.91 -8.11
N ASN A 16 0.95 13.62 -8.12
CA ASN A 16 -0.33 13.09 -7.63
C ASN A 16 -0.19 12.24 -6.34
N TRP A 17 1.01 12.10 -5.77
CA TRP A 17 1.28 11.26 -4.59
C TRP A 17 0.24 11.38 -3.47
N MET A 18 -0.13 12.60 -3.07
CA MET A 18 -1.09 12.82 -1.98
C MET A 18 -2.49 12.30 -2.31
N ALA A 19 -2.93 12.46 -3.57
CA ALA A 19 -4.21 11.96 -4.04
C ALA A 19 -4.19 10.43 -4.11
N TRP A 20 -3.13 9.86 -4.70
CA TRP A 20 -2.95 8.41 -4.76
C TRP A 20 -2.95 7.77 -3.38
N LYS A 21 -2.18 8.32 -2.44
CA LYS A 21 -2.07 7.82 -1.06
C LYS A 21 -3.44 7.79 -0.39
N PHE A 22 -4.24 8.83 -0.58
CA PHE A 22 -5.60 8.91 -0.05
C PHE A 22 -6.54 7.89 -0.72
N GLN A 23 -6.55 7.82 -2.05
CA GLN A 23 -7.38 6.88 -2.81
C GLN A 23 -7.02 5.43 -2.49
N MET A 24 -5.74 5.09 -2.46
CA MET A 24 -5.26 3.74 -2.19
C MET A 24 -5.63 3.30 -0.76
N ARG A 25 -5.53 4.19 0.22
CA ARG A 25 -6.03 3.95 1.59
C ARG A 25 -7.53 3.62 1.58
N HIS A 26 -8.36 4.43 0.92
CA HIS A 26 -9.81 4.21 0.88
C HIS A 26 -10.20 2.95 0.11
N PHE A 27 -9.46 2.61 -0.94
CA PHE A 27 -9.63 1.36 -1.67
C PHE A 27 -9.28 0.12 -0.84
N LEU A 28 -8.26 0.18 0.01
CA LEU A 28 -7.94 -0.90 0.94
C LEU A 28 -8.94 -0.96 2.11
N LEU A 29 -9.44 0.18 2.57
CA LEU A 29 -10.51 0.24 3.57
C LEU A 29 -11.80 -0.42 3.06
N SER A 30 -12.21 -0.16 1.81
CA SER A 30 -13.41 -0.79 1.23
C SER A 30 -13.29 -2.31 1.08
N LYS A 31 -12.06 -2.83 1.05
CA LYS A 31 -11.75 -4.27 1.04
C LYS A 31 -11.49 -4.87 2.42
N GLY A 32 -11.51 -4.07 3.48
CA GLY A 32 -11.13 -4.51 4.83
C GLY A 32 -9.67 -4.97 4.92
N LEU A 33 -8.77 -4.38 4.14
CA LEU A 33 -7.35 -4.76 4.08
C LEU A 33 -6.41 -3.70 4.70
N TRP A 34 -6.92 -2.50 4.99
CA TRP A 34 -6.09 -1.38 5.46
C TRP A 34 -5.33 -1.69 6.76
N GLY A 35 -5.93 -2.44 7.69
CA GLY A 35 -5.29 -2.79 8.96
C GLY A 35 -3.96 -3.54 8.81
N LEU A 36 -3.84 -4.35 7.75
CA LEU A 36 -2.61 -5.07 7.42
C LEU A 36 -1.52 -4.15 6.86
N VAL A 37 -1.91 -3.02 6.27
CA VAL A 37 -1.01 -2.06 5.63
C VAL A 37 -0.54 -0.99 6.62
N ASP A 38 -1.42 -0.52 7.50
CA ASP A 38 -1.02 0.43 8.56
C ASP A 38 -0.41 -0.26 9.79
N GLY A 39 -0.59 -1.57 9.93
CA GLY A 39 -0.06 -2.39 11.01
C GLY A 39 -0.96 -2.45 12.25
N SER A 40 -2.20 -1.94 12.16
CA SER A 40 -3.18 -2.09 13.25
C SER A 40 -3.76 -3.50 13.33
N GLU A 41 -3.71 -4.27 12.25
CA GLU A 41 -4.09 -5.68 12.22
C GLU A 41 -2.85 -6.56 12.19
N VAL A 42 -2.64 -7.31 13.27
CA VAL A 42 -1.53 -8.25 13.42
C VAL A 42 -2.06 -9.65 13.69
N LEU A 43 -1.27 -10.66 13.29
CA LEU A 43 -1.57 -12.04 13.64
C LEU A 43 -1.54 -12.19 15.17
N ARG A 44 -2.53 -12.88 15.73
CA ARG A 44 -2.60 -13.14 17.17
C ARG A 44 -1.40 -13.99 17.62
N GLU A 45 -1.04 -13.91 18.90
CA GLU A 45 0.11 -14.67 19.45
C GLU A 45 -0.04 -16.19 19.31
N ASN A 46 -1.27 -16.73 19.37
CA ASN A 46 -1.55 -18.16 19.24
C ASN A 46 -2.69 -18.39 18.23
N PRO A 47 -2.44 -18.25 16.93
CA PRO A 47 -3.47 -18.41 15.92
C PRO A 47 -3.76 -19.89 15.69
N THR A 48 -5.01 -20.23 15.39
CA THR A 48 -5.30 -21.54 14.80
C THR A 48 -4.73 -21.60 13.38
N PRO A 49 -4.47 -22.80 12.82
CA PRO A 49 -4.02 -22.92 11.43
C PRO A 49 -4.95 -22.23 10.42
N GLN A 50 -6.26 -22.20 10.70
CA GLN A 50 -7.23 -21.48 9.88
C GLN A 50 -7.03 -19.96 9.95
N GLN A 51 -6.81 -19.40 11.14
CA GLN A 51 -6.57 -17.97 11.35
C GLN A 51 -5.27 -17.53 10.67
N GLU A 52 -4.20 -18.32 10.79
CA GLU A 52 -2.93 -18.06 10.12
C GLU A 52 -3.08 -18.07 8.59
N ALA A 53 -3.78 -19.08 8.05
CA ALA A 53 -4.03 -19.18 6.62
C ALA A 53 -4.88 -18.01 6.10
N GLU A 54 -5.90 -17.59 6.85
CA GLU A 54 -6.74 -16.45 6.51
C GLU A 54 -5.95 -15.12 6.54
N PHE A 55 -5.16 -14.90 7.60
CA PHE A 55 -4.29 -13.74 7.71
C PHE A 55 -3.32 -13.67 6.53
N ARG A 56 -2.58 -14.75 6.26
CA ARG A 56 -1.65 -14.83 5.12
C ARG A 56 -2.34 -14.52 3.79
N LYS A 57 -3.53 -15.09 3.56
CA LYS A 57 -4.32 -14.84 2.34
C LYS A 57 -4.71 -13.37 2.22
N ARG A 58 -5.11 -12.71 3.31
CA ARG A 58 -5.45 -11.28 3.32
C ARG A 58 -4.21 -10.40 3.15
N SER A 59 -3.09 -10.74 3.76
CA SER A 59 -1.80 -10.03 3.58
C SER A 59 -1.32 -10.08 2.14
N GLN A 60 -1.35 -11.27 1.51
CA GLN A 60 -1.02 -11.43 0.09
C GLN A 60 -1.96 -10.62 -0.82
N ARG A 61 -3.25 -10.55 -0.49
CA ARG A 61 -4.21 -9.68 -1.20
C ARG A 61 -3.87 -8.21 -1.04
N ALA A 62 -3.56 -7.74 0.17
CA ALA A 62 -3.17 -6.35 0.42
C ALA A 62 -1.91 -5.98 -0.40
N LEU A 63 -0.88 -6.84 -0.34
CA LEU A 63 0.35 -6.65 -1.12
C LEU A 63 0.08 -6.65 -2.63
N SER A 64 -0.74 -7.58 -3.13
CA SER A 64 -1.09 -7.64 -4.55
C SER A 64 -1.81 -6.37 -5.02
N ASN A 65 -2.72 -5.83 -4.21
CA ASN A 65 -3.38 -4.56 -4.50
C ASN A 65 -2.35 -3.40 -4.55
N LEU A 66 -1.37 -3.37 -3.65
CA LEU A 66 -0.27 -2.40 -3.68
C LEU A 66 0.58 -2.52 -4.95
N VAL A 67 1.05 -3.72 -5.28
CA VAL A 67 1.82 -4.00 -6.51
C VAL A 67 1.04 -3.56 -7.75
N MET A 68 -0.24 -3.88 -7.82
CA MET A 68 -1.10 -3.49 -8.95
C MET A 68 -1.44 -2.00 -8.98
N SER A 69 -1.26 -1.26 -7.88
CA SER A 69 -1.59 0.16 -7.81
C SER A 69 -0.44 1.10 -8.19
N ILE A 70 0.79 0.57 -8.34
CA ILE A 70 1.98 1.34 -8.74
C ILE A 70 2.36 1.11 -10.21
N SER A 71 3.21 1.97 -10.77
CA SER A 71 3.76 1.83 -12.12
C SER A 71 4.95 0.86 -12.12
N SER A 72 5.25 0.26 -13.28
CA SER A 72 6.41 -0.64 -13.44
C SER A 72 7.74 0.03 -13.09
N SER A 73 7.85 1.35 -13.24
CA SER A 73 9.04 2.12 -12.85
C SER A 73 9.25 2.19 -11.34
N LEU A 74 8.24 1.92 -10.52
CA LEU A 74 8.29 1.95 -9.06
C LEU A 74 8.26 0.56 -8.44
N ILE A 75 8.01 -0.50 -9.22
CA ILE A 75 7.90 -1.88 -8.72
C ILE A 75 9.16 -2.30 -7.94
N TYR A 76 10.35 -1.87 -8.39
CA TYR A 76 11.62 -2.18 -7.72
C TYR A 76 11.66 -1.78 -6.23
N LEU A 77 10.84 -0.82 -5.81
CA LEU A 77 10.76 -0.38 -4.41
C LEU A 77 10.17 -1.46 -3.50
N ILE A 78 9.37 -2.39 -4.06
CA ILE A 78 8.60 -3.35 -3.26
C ILE A 78 8.84 -4.82 -3.63
N THR A 79 9.70 -5.12 -4.62
CA THR A 79 9.91 -6.49 -5.12
C THR A 79 10.42 -7.48 -4.08
N THR A 80 11.10 -7.01 -3.04
CA THR A 80 11.69 -7.87 -1.99
C THR A 80 10.80 -8.01 -0.76
N PHE A 81 9.63 -7.37 -0.73
CA PHE A 81 8.76 -7.36 0.45
C PHE A 81 7.63 -8.37 0.31
N GLU A 82 7.46 -9.20 1.34
CA GLU A 82 6.32 -10.10 1.49
C GLU A 82 5.25 -9.54 2.46
N ASP A 83 5.65 -8.55 3.26
CA ASP A 83 4.79 -7.86 4.21
C ASP A 83 4.17 -6.60 3.57
N PRO A 84 2.83 -6.47 3.53
CA PRO A 84 2.16 -5.33 2.90
C PRO A 84 2.44 -3.99 3.60
N LYS A 85 2.67 -3.99 4.92
CA LYS A 85 3.04 -2.77 5.64
C LYS A 85 4.42 -2.27 5.23
N ALA A 86 5.42 -3.14 5.22
CA ALA A 86 6.77 -2.79 4.81
C ALA A 86 6.82 -2.30 3.34
N ALA A 87 6.06 -2.94 2.45
CA ALA A 87 5.91 -2.49 1.06
C ALA A 87 5.29 -1.08 0.97
N TRP A 88 4.23 -0.81 1.73
CA TRP A 88 3.62 0.52 1.79
C TRP A 88 4.57 1.59 2.32
N ASP A 89 5.29 1.29 3.41
CA ASP A 89 6.25 2.20 4.01
C ASP A 89 7.42 2.51 3.06
N ALA A 90 7.85 1.55 2.22
CA ALA A 90 8.86 1.78 1.19
C ALA A 90 8.38 2.75 0.09
N VAL A 91 7.16 2.55 -0.44
CA VAL A 91 6.57 3.47 -1.44
C VAL A 91 6.39 4.86 -0.84
N LYS A 92 5.86 4.94 0.39
CA LYS A 92 5.69 6.20 1.12
C LYS A 92 7.02 6.90 1.33
N GLY A 93 8.06 6.17 1.75
CA GLY A 93 9.41 6.68 1.93
C GLY A 93 9.96 7.31 0.65
N HIS A 94 9.80 6.65 -0.49
CA HIS A 94 10.25 7.17 -1.78
C HIS A 94 9.65 8.55 -2.10
N PHE A 95 8.35 8.74 -1.95
CA PHE A 95 7.71 10.02 -2.27
C PHE A 95 7.89 11.09 -1.19
N GLU A 96 7.87 10.71 0.09
CA GLU A 96 7.94 11.67 1.19
C GLU A 96 9.36 12.16 1.48
N GLN A 97 10.39 11.30 1.32
CA GLN A 97 11.80 11.71 1.44
C GLN A 97 12.17 12.77 0.38
N ASN A 98 11.70 12.57 -0.86
CA ASN A 98 11.86 13.55 -1.94
C ASN A 98 11.18 14.88 -1.60
N SER A 99 10.03 14.87 -0.90
CA SER A 99 9.36 16.12 -0.51
C SER A 99 10.15 16.93 0.53
N VAL A 100 10.83 16.25 1.47
CA VAL A 100 11.62 16.91 2.52
C VAL A 100 12.90 17.50 1.94
N VAL A 101 13.59 16.75 1.07
CA VAL A 101 14.78 17.24 0.35
C VAL A 101 14.42 18.43 -0.55
N ASN A 102 13.30 18.36 -1.27
CA ASN A 102 12.84 19.47 -2.12
C ASN A 102 12.48 20.73 -1.30
N LYS A 103 11.83 20.59 -0.14
CA LYS A 103 11.55 21.73 0.76
C LYS A 103 12.81 22.36 1.35
N LEU A 104 13.87 21.58 1.58
CA LEU A 104 15.15 22.08 2.07
C LEU A 104 15.94 22.82 0.97
N MET A 105 15.92 22.33 -0.27
CA MET A 105 16.61 22.96 -1.40
C MET A 105 15.97 24.29 -1.83
N LEU A 106 14.66 24.45 -1.65
CA LEU A 106 13.93 25.69 -1.98
C LEU A 106 14.09 26.83 -0.95
N LYS A 107 14.85 26.59 0.14
CA LYS A 107 15.11 27.58 1.20
C LYS A 107 16.53 28.19 1.14
N LYS A 108 17.29 27.92 0.08
CA LYS A 108 18.55 28.61 -0.23
C LYS A 108 18.31 29.67 -1.31
#